data_AF-A0A812NWW4-F1
#
_entry.id   AF-A0A812NWW4-F1
#
_cell.length_a   1.000
_cell.length_b   1.000
_cell.length_c   1.000
_cell.angle_alpha   90.00
_cell.angle_beta   90.00
_cell.angle_gamma   90.00
#
_symmetry.space_group_name_H-M   'P 1'
#
loop_
_entity.id
_entity.type
_entity.pdbx_description
1 polymer ?
#
loop_
_entity_poly.entity_id
_entity_poly.type
_entity_poly.pdbx_seq_one_letter_code
_entity_poly.pdbx_strand_id
1 'polypeptide(L)'
;MTQQKAMEPLLEAQSAPRELLAEVFPLWFPLMCSDVTMLLNEFVNTVCLGQVGNNAELAAVGLGNLIQNCCALTIGMGLTSALDTFVSQANGAGQYSLCTQYLQRSRVISTVQLLWMIPLLWFTDSILVAIGQHEEVARHAASYNRAAVFGLLGNFQYQVIVSYLQNMEMPMPVWVSGATSLLHVVWSVTFVVVLRWGNMGAGVANAVTWTLQWLIGSVFLVLNASDLHATWRQLLGVQQEAFRQWKNYMAVAIPATVQVCSELWFWEVCALVVGYLGPTALAAHVAAMNLVTVLAMPTMSLGIAAATVVGNAIGAELPKKAK
;
A
#
# COMPACT_ATOMS: atom_id res chain seq x y z
N MET A 1 23.66 40.56 22.43
CA MET A 1 23.97 39.75 21.23
C MET A 1 23.77 38.30 21.62
N THR A 2 22.54 37.84 21.40
CA THR A 2 21.93 36.64 21.95
C THR A 2 22.40 35.40 21.19
N GLN A 3 22.50 34.24 21.85
CA GLN A 3 22.88 32.94 21.27
C GLN A 3 22.20 32.60 19.92
N GLN A 4 21.03 33.21 19.65
CA GLN A 4 20.33 33.16 18.37
C GLN A 4 21.18 33.64 17.17
N LYS A 5 22.04 34.65 17.36
CA LYS A 5 22.96 35.16 16.33
C LYS A 5 24.19 34.29 16.11
N ALA A 6 24.53 33.45 17.10
CA ALA A 6 25.61 32.46 16.98
C ALA A 6 25.14 31.16 16.31
N MET A 7 23.82 30.94 16.26
CA MET A 7 23.20 29.79 15.60
C MET A 7 22.71 30.11 14.18
N GLU A 8 22.64 31.39 13.80
CA GLU A 8 22.36 31.83 12.43
C GLU A 8 23.31 31.20 11.38
N PRO A 9 24.65 31.11 11.59
CA PRO A 9 25.55 30.43 10.65
C PRO A 9 25.32 28.92 10.54
N LEU A 10 24.79 28.29 11.59
CA LEU A 10 24.40 26.86 11.61
C LEU A 10 23.03 26.62 10.95
N LEU A 11 22.17 27.65 10.90
CA LEU A 11 20.92 27.70 10.14
C LEU A 11 21.12 28.20 8.69
N GLU A 12 22.24 28.87 8.41
CA GLU A 12 22.69 29.32 7.08
C GLU A 12 23.53 28.28 6.34
N ALA A 13 23.96 27.21 7.02
CA ALA A 13 24.32 25.96 6.38
C ALA A 13 23.06 25.44 5.69
N GLN A 14 22.86 25.92 4.46
CA GLN A 14 22.06 25.30 3.41
C GLN A 14 22.09 23.80 3.68
N SER A 15 20.96 23.15 3.90
CA SER A 15 20.90 21.70 3.80
C SER A 15 21.41 21.39 2.40
N ALA A 16 22.70 21.06 2.27
CA ALA A 16 23.31 20.85 1.00
C ALA A 16 22.46 19.77 0.32
N PRO A 17 22.28 19.76 -1.01
CA PRO A 17 21.51 18.71 -1.69
C PRO A 17 21.89 17.30 -1.21
N ARG A 18 23.15 17.12 -0.79
CA ARG A 18 23.67 15.89 -0.15
C ARG A 18 23.05 15.54 1.21
N GLU A 19 22.80 16.50 2.09
CA GLU A 19 22.21 16.27 3.42
C GLU A 19 20.74 15.88 3.29
N LEU A 20 19.99 16.57 2.44
CA LEU A 20 18.60 16.20 2.14
C LEU A 20 18.52 14.79 1.52
N LEU A 21 19.42 14.48 0.59
CA LEU A 21 19.52 13.13 0.03
C LEU A 21 19.87 12.08 1.09
N ALA A 22 20.73 12.41 2.06
CA ALA A 22 21.10 11.50 3.14
C ALA A 22 19.93 11.21 4.11
N GLU A 23 18.98 12.14 4.25
CA GLU A 23 17.75 11.93 5.04
C GLU A 23 16.66 11.18 4.26
N VAL A 24 16.47 11.52 2.98
CA VAL A 24 15.43 10.91 2.14
C VAL A 24 15.80 9.49 1.72
N PHE A 25 17.07 9.19 1.46
CA PHE A 25 17.49 7.89 0.93
C PHE A 25 17.16 6.70 1.85
N PRO A 26 17.42 6.74 3.18
CA PRO A 26 17.07 5.65 4.10
C PRO A 26 15.57 5.38 4.18
N LEU A 27 14.75 6.39 3.89
CA LEU A 27 13.30 6.31 3.83
C LEU A 27 12.81 5.77 2.48
N TRP A 28 13.41 6.26 1.40
CA TRP A 28 13.06 5.91 0.03
C TRP A 28 13.41 4.47 -0.33
N PHE A 29 14.63 4.03 -0.03
CA PHE A 29 15.14 2.76 -0.53
C PHE A 29 14.34 1.55 -0.01
N PRO A 30 14.00 1.45 1.30
CA PRO A 30 13.17 0.35 1.79
C PRO A 30 11.76 0.36 1.22
N LEU A 31 11.15 1.55 1.09
CA LEU A 31 9.81 1.70 0.52
C LEU A 31 9.78 1.28 -0.95
N MET A 32 10.75 1.74 -1.75
CA MET A 32 10.91 1.32 -3.15
C MET A 32 11.09 -0.20 -3.27
N CYS A 33 11.94 -0.81 -2.44
CA CYS A 33 12.10 -2.26 -2.46
C CYS A 33 10.78 -3.00 -2.14
N SER A 34 10.02 -2.50 -1.15
CA SER A 34 8.71 -3.05 -0.82
C SER A 34 7.74 -2.98 -2.00
N ASP A 35 7.65 -1.82 -2.66
CA ASP A 35 6.79 -1.62 -3.82
C ASP A 35 7.19 -2.53 -5.00
N VAL A 36 8.49 -2.70 -5.25
CA VAL A 36 9.01 -3.62 -6.27
C VAL A 36 8.66 -5.08 -5.93
N THR A 37 8.79 -5.51 -4.67
CA THR A 37 8.43 -6.88 -4.29
C THR A 37 6.93 -7.15 -4.42
N MET A 38 6.08 -6.14 -4.23
CA MET A 38 4.65 -6.25 -4.48
C MET A 38 4.37 -6.55 -5.95
N LEU A 39 5.03 -5.84 -6.88
CA LEU A 39 4.93 -6.11 -8.32
C LEU A 39 5.45 -7.51 -8.68
N LEU A 40 6.53 -7.96 -8.05
CA LEU A 40 7.08 -9.29 -8.26
C LEU A 40 6.09 -10.39 -7.84
N ASN A 41 5.35 -10.20 -6.75
CA ASN A 41 4.32 -11.16 -6.33
C ASN A 41 3.20 -11.30 -7.38
N GLU A 42 2.72 -10.19 -7.92
CA GLU A 42 1.71 -10.20 -9.00
C GLU A 42 2.24 -10.85 -10.29
N PHE A 43 3.51 -10.62 -10.61
CA PHE A 43 4.17 -11.30 -11.72
C PHE A 43 4.25 -12.81 -11.49
N VAL A 44 4.59 -13.25 -10.27
CA VAL A 44 4.65 -14.67 -9.89
C VAL A 44 3.28 -15.34 -10.03
N ASN A 45 2.20 -14.69 -9.59
CA ASN A 45 0.83 -15.19 -9.77
C ASN A 45 0.51 -15.39 -11.26
N THR A 46 0.84 -14.40 -12.08
CA THR A 46 0.64 -14.44 -13.54
C THR A 46 1.41 -15.59 -14.19
N VAL A 47 2.69 -15.78 -13.82
CA VAL A 47 3.52 -16.88 -14.35
C VAL A 47 2.97 -18.25 -13.92
N CYS A 48 2.60 -18.42 -12.66
CA CYS A 48 2.06 -19.69 -12.17
C CYS A 48 0.75 -20.06 -12.86
N LEU A 49 -0.16 -19.10 -13.05
CA LEU A 49 -1.42 -19.32 -13.77
C LEU A 49 -1.19 -19.56 -15.27
N GLY A 50 -0.19 -18.91 -15.87
CA GLY A 50 0.22 -19.19 -17.25
C GLY A 50 0.68 -20.63 -17.46
N GLN A 51 1.30 -21.25 -16.46
CA GLN A 51 1.73 -22.65 -16.52
C GLN A 51 0.57 -23.66 -16.42
N VAL A 52 -0.60 -23.26 -15.91
CA VAL A 52 -1.81 -24.11 -15.89
C VAL A 52 -2.30 -24.37 -17.32
N GLY A 53 -1.95 -23.50 -18.29
CA GLY A 53 -2.26 -23.68 -19.71
C GLY A 53 -3.70 -23.31 -20.10
N ASN A 54 -4.46 -22.67 -19.20
CA ASN A 54 -5.79 -22.17 -19.47
C ASN A 54 -5.79 -20.64 -19.64
N ASN A 55 -6.04 -20.16 -20.86
CA ASN A 55 -6.11 -18.73 -21.17
C ASN A 55 -7.19 -17.98 -20.36
N ALA A 56 -8.28 -18.66 -19.99
CA ALA A 56 -9.33 -18.06 -19.17
C ALA A 56 -8.85 -17.78 -17.74
N GLU A 57 -8.01 -18.65 -17.16
CA GLU A 57 -7.44 -18.46 -15.82
C GLU A 57 -6.43 -17.30 -15.80
N LEU A 58 -5.60 -17.21 -16.85
CA LEU A 58 -4.65 -16.12 -17.01
C LEU A 58 -5.35 -14.77 -17.22
N ALA A 59 -6.42 -14.72 -18.03
CA ALA A 59 -7.21 -13.49 -18.21
C ALA A 59 -7.94 -13.11 -16.90
N ALA A 60 -8.40 -14.11 -16.14
CA ALA A 60 -9.17 -13.91 -14.93
C ALA A 60 -8.38 -13.24 -13.79
N VAL A 61 -7.07 -13.49 -13.64
CA VAL A 61 -6.28 -12.80 -12.59
C VAL A 61 -6.17 -11.30 -12.87
N GLY A 62 -6.04 -10.91 -14.14
CA GLY A 62 -6.05 -9.49 -14.55
C GLY A 62 -7.38 -8.80 -14.23
N LEU A 63 -8.52 -9.43 -14.57
CA LEU A 63 -9.84 -8.89 -14.24
C LEU A 63 -10.12 -8.91 -12.73
N GLY A 64 -9.63 -9.91 -12.01
CA GLY A 64 -9.71 -9.99 -10.55
C GLY A 64 -8.99 -8.82 -9.90
N ASN A 65 -7.74 -8.55 -10.34
CA ASN A 65 -6.94 -7.41 -9.89
C ASN A 65 -7.58 -6.07 -10.25
N LEU A 66 -8.17 -5.92 -11.44
CA LEU A 66 -8.92 -4.71 -11.81
C LEU A 66 -10.05 -4.44 -10.81
N ILE A 67 -10.85 -5.45 -10.47
CA ILE A 67 -11.93 -5.31 -9.50
C ILE A 67 -11.38 -5.02 -8.09
N GLN A 68 -10.27 -5.63 -7.69
CA GLN A 68 -9.60 -5.31 -6.42
C GLN A 68 -9.07 -3.88 -6.38
N ASN A 69 -8.44 -3.38 -7.44
CA ASN A 69 -7.92 -2.02 -7.51
C ASN A 69 -9.08 -1.02 -7.41
N CYS A 70 -10.08 -1.16 -8.28
CA CYS A 70 -11.22 -0.27 -8.35
C CYS A 70 -12.05 -0.25 -7.06
N CYS A 71 -12.30 -1.43 -6.48
CA CYS A 71 -13.25 -1.57 -5.36
C CYS A 71 -12.58 -1.75 -4.00
N ALA A 72 -11.26 -1.85 -3.88
CA ALA A 72 -10.62 -2.08 -2.59
C ALA A 72 -9.28 -1.36 -2.44
N LEU A 73 -8.24 -1.81 -3.12
CA LEU A 73 -6.85 -1.46 -2.83
C LEU A 73 -6.57 0.03 -2.99
N THR A 74 -7.01 0.65 -4.08
CA THR A 74 -6.83 2.09 -4.35
C THR A 74 -7.55 2.96 -3.33
N ILE A 75 -8.76 2.58 -2.92
CA ILE A 75 -9.52 3.34 -1.91
C ILE A 75 -8.82 3.24 -0.54
N GLY A 76 -8.38 2.05 -0.16
CA GLY A 76 -7.66 1.86 1.10
C GLY A 76 -6.29 2.56 1.13
N MET A 77 -5.59 2.60 0.00
CA MET A 77 -4.37 3.38 -0.16
C MET A 77 -4.62 4.87 0.13
N GLY A 78 -5.65 5.46 -0.48
CA GLY A 78 -5.98 6.87 -0.26
C GLY A 78 -6.50 7.19 1.15
N LEU A 79 -7.22 6.26 1.80
CA LEU A 79 -7.62 6.43 3.20
C LEU A 79 -6.42 6.35 4.16
N THR A 80 -5.43 5.51 3.81
CA THR A 80 -4.20 5.36 4.57
C THR A 80 -3.27 6.55 4.39
N SER A 81 -3.24 7.21 3.24
CA SER A 81 -2.29 8.32 2.99
C SER A 81 -2.52 9.56 3.88
N ALA A 82 -3.71 9.74 4.45
CA ALA A 82 -3.92 10.75 5.48
C ALA A 82 -3.06 10.49 6.73
N LEU A 83 -2.78 9.23 7.05
CA LEU A 83 -1.91 8.83 8.14
C LEU A 83 -0.50 9.43 7.94
N ASP A 84 -0.01 9.45 6.70
CA ASP A 84 1.32 10.00 6.39
C ASP A 84 1.41 11.45 6.82
N THR A 85 0.40 12.26 6.48
CA THR A 85 0.36 13.68 6.85
C THR A 85 0.28 13.87 8.37
N PHE A 86 -0.62 13.15 9.03
CA PHE A 86 -0.86 13.34 10.45
C PHE A 86 0.29 12.83 11.33
N VAL A 87 0.89 11.69 10.98
CA VAL A 87 2.00 11.10 11.75
C VAL A 87 3.28 11.88 11.54
N SER A 88 3.63 12.25 10.30
CA SER A 88 4.87 13.01 10.06
C SER A 88 4.86 14.36 10.77
N GLN A 89 3.75 15.11 10.71
CA GLN A 89 3.64 16.38 11.42
C GLN A 89 3.65 16.20 12.95
N ALA A 90 2.95 15.19 13.48
CA ALA A 90 2.95 14.92 14.91
C ALA A 90 4.33 14.45 15.42
N ASN A 91 5.04 13.65 14.64
CA ASN A 91 6.39 13.18 14.95
C ASN A 91 7.38 14.35 14.96
N GLY A 92 7.35 15.19 13.92
CA GLY A 92 8.15 16.43 13.87
C GLY A 92 7.88 17.38 15.04
N ALA A 93 6.64 17.44 15.53
CA ALA A 93 6.26 18.21 16.71
C ALA A 93 6.59 17.53 18.06
N GLY A 94 7.19 16.33 18.06
CA GLY A 94 7.51 15.56 19.27
C GLY A 94 6.27 14.98 19.99
N GLN A 95 5.12 14.93 19.33
CA GLN A 95 3.84 14.50 19.91
C GLN A 95 3.60 13.00 19.72
N TYR A 96 4.50 12.15 20.24
CA TYR A 96 4.48 10.69 20.01
C TYR A 96 3.17 10.00 20.44
N SER A 97 2.53 10.48 21.53
CA SER A 97 1.23 9.96 21.93
C SER A 97 0.18 10.17 20.82
N LEU A 98 0.21 11.32 20.15
CA LEU A 98 -0.70 11.64 19.07
C LEU A 98 -0.40 10.76 17.83
N CYS A 99 0.86 10.47 17.53
CA CYS A 99 1.25 9.52 16.48
C CYS A 99 0.56 8.15 16.67
N THR A 100 0.61 7.61 17.90
CA THR A 100 -0.04 6.31 18.20
C THR A 100 -1.57 6.39 18.10
N GLN A 101 -2.18 7.53 18.44
CA GLN A 101 -3.63 7.71 18.28
C GLN A 101 -4.03 7.74 16.80
N TYR A 102 -3.23 8.38 15.93
CA TYR A 102 -3.45 8.36 14.48
C TYR A 102 -3.27 6.96 13.90
N LEU A 103 -2.24 6.21 14.32
CA LEU A 103 -2.06 4.80 13.96
C LEU A 103 -3.32 3.99 14.26
N GLN A 104 -3.79 4.02 15.51
CA GLN A 104 -4.97 3.24 15.91
C GLN A 104 -6.22 3.66 15.13
N ARG A 105 -6.42 4.97 14.92
CA ARG A 105 -7.54 5.48 14.12
C ARG A 105 -7.49 4.95 12.69
N SER A 106 -6.34 5.02 12.04
CA SER A 106 -6.16 4.50 10.68
C SER A 106 -6.42 2.98 10.61
N ARG A 107 -5.95 2.21 11.60
CA ARG A 107 -6.24 0.76 11.70
C ARG A 107 -7.73 0.46 11.81
N VAL A 108 -8.48 1.26 12.58
CA VAL A 108 -9.94 1.10 12.70
C VAL A 108 -10.62 1.48 11.39
N ILE A 109 -10.28 2.62 10.79
CA ILE A 109 -10.85 3.07 9.51
C ILE A 109 -10.59 2.02 8.42
N SER A 110 -9.36 1.50 8.34
CA SER A 110 -8.96 0.51 7.35
C SER A 110 -9.59 -0.87 7.58
N THR A 111 -10.06 -1.15 8.79
CA THR A 111 -10.90 -2.32 9.09
C THR A 111 -12.37 -2.07 8.70
N VAL A 112 -12.91 -0.89 9.01
CA VAL A 112 -14.32 -0.55 8.73
C VAL A 112 -14.62 -0.52 7.22
N GLN A 113 -13.68 -0.07 6.39
CA GLN A 113 -13.87 -0.09 4.93
C GLN A 113 -14.08 -1.51 4.36
N LEU A 114 -13.63 -2.56 5.05
CA LEU A 114 -13.86 -3.94 4.60
C LEU A 114 -15.35 -4.28 4.50
N LEU A 115 -16.22 -3.58 5.25
CA LEU A 115 -17.67 -3.82 5.23
C LEU A 115 -18.29 -3.67 3.84
N TRP A 116 -17.78 -2.75 3.01
CA TRP A 116 -18.28 -2.56 1.65
C TRP A 116 -17.38 -3.23 0.60
N MET A 117 -16.08 -3.36 0.85
CA MET A 117 -15.15 -4.03 -0.06
C MET A 117 -15.43 -5.54 -0.17
N ILE A 118 -15.66 -6.23 0.96
CA ILE A 118 -15.85 -7.69 0.98
C ILE A 118 -17.02 -8.11 0.09
N PRO A 119 -18.23 -7.53 0.20
CA PRO A 119 -19.34 -7.88 -0.70
C PRO A 119 -19.00 -7.66 -2.18
N LEU A 120 -18.39 -6.51 -2.53
CA LEU A 120 -18.05 -6.21 -3.93
C LEU A 120 -17.09 -7.27 -4.51
N LEU A 121 -16.06 -7.63 -3.76
CA LEU A 121 -15.11 -8.66 -4.20
C LEU A 121 -15.73 -10.06 -4.21
N TRP A 122 -16.64 -10.35 -3.28
CA TRP A 122 -17.34 -11.64 -3.23
C TRP A 122 -18.22 -11.86 -4.47
N PHE A 123 -18.86 -10.81 -4.97
CA PHE A 123 -19.73 -10.81 -6.15
C PHE A 123 -19.01 -10.35 -7.44
N THR A 124 -17.69 -10.51 -7.50
CA THR A 124 -16.87 -10.16 -8.67
C THR A 124 -17.41 -10.76 -9.98
N ASP A 125 -17.89 -12.00 -9.96
CA ASP A 125 -18.46 -12.67 -11.13
C ASP A 125 -19.69 -11.92 -11.67
N SER A 126 -20.61 -11.57 -10.77
CA SER A 126 -21.83 -10.85 -11.10
C SER A 126 -21.52 -9.46 -11.67
N ILE A 127 -20.52 -8.77 -11.09
CA ILE A 127 -20.06 -7.46 -11.57
C ILE A 127 -19.46 -7.59 -12.98
N LEU A 128 -18.55 -8.55 -13.18
CA LEU A 128 -17.87 -8.75 -14.47
C LEU A 128 -18.85 -9.17 -15.57
N VAL A 129 -19.80 -10.05 -15.28
CA VAL A 129 -20.86 -10.42 -16.22
C VAL A 129 -21.76 -9.23 -16.55
N ALA A 130 -22.11 -8.40 -15.57
CA ALA A 130 -22.93 -7.21 -15.78
C ALA A 130 -22.26 -6.17 -16.70
N ILE A 131 -20.92 -6.09 -16.71
CA ILE A 131 -20.16 -5.23 -17.64
C ILE A 131 -19.79 -5.94 -18.95
N GLY A 132 -20.35 -7.13 -19.21
CA GLY A 132 -20.23 -7.84 -20.49
C GLY A 132 -19.05 -8.80 -20.62
N GLN A 133 -18.38 -9.19 -19.53
CA GLN A 133 -17.30 -10.19 -19.60
C GLN A 133 -17.83 -11.61 -19.73
N HIS A 134 -17.03 -12.49 -20.32
CA HIS A 134 -17.37 -13.90 -20.49
C HIS A 134 -17.52 -14.61 -19.13
N GLU A 135 -18.60 -15.38 -18.96
CA GLU A 135 -19.00 -15.99 -17.69
C GLU A 135 -17.90 -16.89 -17.09
N GLU A 136 -17.21 -17.65 -17.94
CA GLU A 136 -16.11 -18.50 -17.49
C GLU A 136 -14.96 -17.70 -16.84
N VAL A 137 -14.52 -16.61 -17.50
CA VAL A 137 -13.44 -15.76 -17.00
C VAL A 137 -13.89 -15.03 -15.72
N ALA A 138 -15.14 -14.56 -15.70
CA ALA A 138 -15.74 -13.92 -14.53
C ALA A 138 -15.78 -14.86 -13.31
N ARG A 139 -16.11 -16.14 -13.52
CA ARG A 139 -16.13 -17.16 -12.45
C ARG A 139 -14.72 -17.42 -11.89
N HIS A 140 -13.71 -17.50 -12.75
CA HIS A 140 -12.32 -17.64 -12.32
C HIS A 140 -11.82 -16.41 -11.55
N ALA A 141 -12.18 -15.20 -12.00
CA ALA A 141 -11.83 -13.95 -11.31
C ALA A 141 -12.50 -13.86 -9.93
N ALA A 142 -13.75 -14.29 -9.83
CA ALA A 142 -14.44 -14.38 -8.54
C ALA A 142 -13.82 -15.42 -7.61
N SER A 143 -13.36 -16.56 -8.15
CA SER A 143 -12.64 -17.56 -7.36
C SER A 143 -11.36 -16.99 -6.74
N TYR A 144 -10.58 -16.23 -7.54
CA TYR A 144 -9.42 -15.48 -7.04
C TYR A 144 -9.80 -14.48 -5.95
N ASN A 145 -10.78 -13.61 -6.20
CA ASN A 145 -11.17 -12.56 -5.27
C ASN A 145 -11.78 -13.08 -3.97
N ARG A 146 -12.60 -14.14 -4.03
CA ARG A 146 -13.16 -14.81 -2.84
C ARG A 146 -12.10 -15.47 -1.97
N ALA A 147 -10.99 -15.94 -2.56
CA ALA A 147 -9.87 -16.46 -1.79
C ALA A 147 -9.00 -15.32 -1.21
N ALA A 148 -8.68 -14.31 -2.01
CA ALA A 148 -7.85 -13.18 -1.60
C ALA A 148 -8.50 -12.32 -0.50
N VAL A 149 -9.84 -12.25 -0.46
CA VAL A 149 -10.59 -11.42 0.50
C VAL A 149 -10.21 -11.70 1.96
N PHE A 150 -9.84 -12.95 2.28
CA PHE A 150 -9.47 -13.35 3.64
C PHE A 150 -8.15 -12.72 4.11
N GLY A 151 -7.29 -12.27 3.20
CA GLY A 151 -6.05 -11.58 3.55
C GLY A 151 -6.13 -10.06 3.47
N LEU A 152 -7.24 -9.47 3.02
CA LEU A 152 -7.33 -8.00 2.86
C LEU A 152 -7.16 -7.25 4.17
N LEU A 153 -7.65 -7.81 5.28
CA LEU A 153 -7.36 -7.24 6.59
C LEU A 153 -5.85 -7.18 6.83
N GLY A 154 -5.13 -8.29 6.58
CA GLY A 154 -3.67 -8.32 6.68
C GLY A 154 -3.01 -7.27 5.78
N ASN A 155 -3.48 -7.15 4.54
CA ASN A 155 -2.94 -6.19 3.58
C ASN A 155 -3.06 -4.74 4.10
N PHE A 156 -4.27 -4.31 4.48
CA PHE A 156 -4.47 -2.95 4.97
C PHE A 156 -3.80 -2.68 6.30
N GLN A 157 -3.81 -3.64 7.22
CA GLN A 157 -3.11 -3.47 8.50
C GLN A 157 -1.60 -3.36 8.29
N TYR A 158 -1.03 -4.14 7.37
CA TYR A 158 0.39 -4.02 7.00
C TYR A 158 0.72 -2.67 6.37
N GLN A 159 -0.09 -2.18 5.42
CA GLN A 159 0.11 -0.86 4.81
C GLN A 159 0.07 0.26 5.86
N VAL A 160 -0.86 0.20 6.82
CA VAL A 160 -0.94 1.16 7.93
C VAL A 160 0.32 1.11 8.80
N ILE A 161 0.87 -0.08 9.07
CA ILE A 161 2.13 -0.25 9.82
C ILE A 161 3.31 0.35 9.06
N VAL A 162 3.42 0.05 7.76
CA VAL A 162 4.49 0.60 6.90
C VAL A 162 4.42 2.12 6.86
N SER A 163 3.24 2.69 6.63
CA SER A 163 3.02 4.15 6.65
C SER A 163 3.39 4.75 8.01
N TYR A 164 2.92 4.18 9.13
CA TYR A 164 3.29 4.69 10.44
C TYR A 164 4.81 4.69 10.68
N LEU A 165 5.47 3.58 10.40
CA LEU A 165 6.92 3.40 10.56
C LEU A 165 7.71 4.36 9.66
N GLN A 166 7.28 4.49 8.41
CA GLN A 166 7.84 5.44 7.45
C GLN A 166 7.82 6.86 8.01
N ASN A 167 6.69 7.30 8.54
CA ASN A 167 6.51 8.67 9.04
C ASN A 167 7.11 8.93 10.42
N MET A 168 7.42 7.87 11.17
CA MET A 168 8.25 7.87 12.39
C MET A 168 9.76 7.80 12.07
N GLU A 169 10.15 7.93 10.80
CA GLU A 169 11.54 7.86 10.32
C GLU A 169 12.26 6.53 10.63
N MET A 170 11.49 5.45 10.81
CA MET A 170 11.98 4.10 11.09
C MET A 170 11.32 3.10 10.12
N PRO A 171 11.62 3.18 8.81
CA PRO A 171 10.91 2.42 7.78
C PRO A 171 11.05 0.91 7.98
N MET A 172 10.05 0.17 7.48
CA MET A 172 10.05 -1.29 7.54
C MET A 172 11.33 -1.84 6.86
N PRO A 173 12.07 -2.76 7.49
CA PRO A 173 13.27 -3.32 6.89
C PRO A 173 12.98 -4.04 5.56
N VAL A 174 13.86 -3.83 4.57
CA VAL A 174 13.77 -4.44 3.23
C VAL A 174 13.58 -5.96 3.29
N TRP A 175 14.27 -6.61 4.23
CA TRP A 175 14.23 -8.07 4.35
C TRP A 175 12.82 -8.62 4.61
N VAL A 176 11.91 -7.84 5.23
CA VAL A 176 10.53 -8.28 5.48
C VAL A 176 9.80 -8.49 4.15
N SER A 177 9.85 -7.49 3.27
CA SER A 177 9.25 -7.56 1.94
C SER A 177 9.90 -8.65 1.08
N GLY A 178 11.24 -8.75 1.09
CA GLY A 178 11.98 -9.77 0.36
C GLY A 178 11.68 -11.20 0.84
N ALA A 179 11.70 -11.44 2.15
CA ALA A 179 11.44 -12.77 2.72
C ALA A 179 9.98 -13.22 2.47
N THR A 180 9.01 -12.31 2.63
CA THR A 180 7.61 -12.63 2.35
C THR A 180 7.35 -12.85 0.86
N SER A 181 8.05 -12.14 -0.03
CA SER A 181 7.98 -12.37 -1.48
C SER A 181 8.60 -13.72 -1.90
N LEU A 182 9.72 -14.12 -1.30
CA LEU A 182 10.29 -15.46 -1.53
C LEU A 182 9.33 -16.56 -1.09
N LEU A 183 8.68 -16.41 0.06
CA LEU A 183 7.65 -17.34 0.51
C LEU A 183 6.41 -17.29 -0.37
N HIS A 184 6.05 -16.12 -0.91
CA HIS A 184 4.97 -15.99 -1.88
C HIS A 184 5.21 -16.88 -3.11
N VAL A 185 6.43 -16.93 -3.64
CA VAL A 185 6.79 -17.87 -4.72
C VAL A 185 6.49 -19.32 -4.33
N VAL A 186 6.89 -19.73 -3.12
CA VAL A 186 6.65 -21.09 -2.62
C VAL A 186 5.14 -21.39 -2.55
N TRP A 187 4.36 -20.48 -1.98
CA TRP A 187 2.91 -20.66 -1.85
C TRP A 187 2.21 -20.65 -3.21
N SER A 188 2.56 -19.74 -4.11
CA SER A 188 1.95 -19.65 -5.44
C SER A 188 2.25 -20.90 -6.26
N VAL A 189 3.49 -21.39 -6.29
CA VAL A 189 3.82 -22.67 -6.95
C VAL A 189 3.04 -23.83 -6.31
N THR A 190 2.97 -23.88 -4.98
CA THR A 190 2.29 -24.96 -4.27
C THR A 190 0.78 -24.96 -4.55
N PHE A 191 0.10 -23.84 -4.31
CA PHE A 191 -1.36 -23.77 -4.42
C PHE A 191 -1.83 -23.76 -5.88
N VAL A 192 -1.14 -23.04 -6.76
CA VAL A 192 -1.55 -22.90 -8.16
C VAL A 192 -1.13 -24.12 -8.99
N VAL A 193 0.16 -24.50 -8.94
CA VAL A 193 0.72 -25.50 -9.86
C VAL A 193 0.63 -26.92 -9.30
N VAL A 194 1.10 -27.12 -8.06
CA VAL A 194 1.18 -28.47 -7.46
C VAL A 194 -0.21 -28.98 -7.07
N LEU A 195 -0.97 -28.19 -6.31
CA LEU A 195 -2.32 -28.54 -5.86
C LEU A 195 -3.41 -28.26 -6.91
N ARG A 196 -3.07 -27.55 -7.99
CA ARG A 196 -3.98 -27.23 -9.10
C ARG A 196 -5.24 -26.48 -8.67
N TRP A 197 -5.12 -25.54 -7.74
CA TRP A 197 -6.24 -24.69 -7.33
C TRP A 197 -6.50 -23.52 -8.28
N GLY A 198 -5.68 -23.35 -9.33
CA GLY A 198 -5.83 -22.29 -10.33
C GLY A 198 -5.90 -20.91 -9.70
N ASN A 199 -6.83 -20.07 -10.15
CA ASN A 199 -7.08 -18.72 -9.63
C ASN A 199 -7.37 -18.68 -8.12
N MET A 200 -8.04 -19.69 -7.55
CA MET A 200 -8.25 -19.79 -6.10
C MET A 200 -6.91 -19.89 -5.37
N GLY A 201 -5.97 -20.68 -5.91
CA GLY A 201 -4.64 -20.86 -5.35
C GLY A 201 -3.83 -19.57 -5.30
N ALA A 202 -3.91 -18.74 -6.35
CA ALA A 202 -3.27 -17.43 -6.38
C ALA A 202 -3.88 -16.49 -5.33
N GLY A 203 -5.20 -16.51 -5.17
CA GLY A 203 -5.89 -15.73 -4.13
C GLY A 203 -5.50 -16.18 -2.71
N VAL A 204 -5.38 -17.49 -2.46
CA VAL A 204 -4.89 -18.02 -1.18
C VAL A 204 -3.43 -17.62 -0.94
N ALA A 205 -2.57 -17.68 -1.96
CA ALA A 205 -1.17 -17.26 -1.83
C ALA A 205 -1.07 -15.78 -1.42
N ASN A 206 -1.84 -14.90 -2.06
CA ASN A 206 -1.95 -13.49 -1.67
C ASN A 206 -2.46 -13.36 -0.22
N ALA A 207 -3.51 -14.08 0.15
CA ALA A 207 -4.07 -14.00 1.48
C ALA A 207 -3.08 -14.39 2.59
N VAL A 208 -2.32 -15.47 2.38
CA VAL A 208 -1.27 -15.92 3.29
C VAL A 208 -0.13 -14.89 3.37
N THR A 209 0.26 -14.32 2.23
CA THR A 209 1.34 -13.31 2.16
C THR A 209 1.01 -12.07 2.94
N TRP A 210 -0.15 -11.48 2.68
CA TRP A 210 -0.59 -10.25 3.34
C TRP A 210 -0.78 -10.47 4.83
N THR A 211 -1.29 -11.63 5.23
CA THR A 211 -1.40 -11.99 6.64
C THR A 211 -0.03 -12.14 7.29
N LEU A 212 0.92 -12.81 6.64
CA LEU A 212 2.28 -12.96 7.19
C LEU A 212 2.99 -11.60 7.31
N GLN A 213 2.87 -10.74 6.31
CA GLN A 213 3.43 -9.37 6.36
C GLN A 213 2.87 -8.59 7.54
N TRP A 214 1.55 -8.65 7.75
CA TRP A 214 0.91 -8.01 8.91
C TRP A 214 1.47 -8.55 10.24
N LEU A 215 1.59 -9.87 10.37
CA LEU A 215 2.11 -10.51 11.59
C LEU A 215 3.57 -10.08 11.86
N ILE A 216 4.45 -10.15 10.85
CA ILE A 216 5.85 -9.73 10.98
C ILE A 216 5.93 -8.24 11.30
N GLY A 217 5.16 -7.40 10.62
CA GLY A 217 5.13 -5.96 10.88
C GLY A 217 4.63 -5.62 12.28
N SER A 218 3.65 -6.38 12.80
CA SER A 218 3.15 -6.22 14.17
C SER A 218 4.20 -6.61 15.20
N VAL A 219 4.96 -7.68 14.96
CA VAL A 219 6.10 -8.06 15.80
C VAL A 219 7.18 -6.99 15.75
N PHE A 220 7.52 -6.47 14.57
CA PHE A 220 8.49 -5.40 14.42
C PHE A 220 8.11 -4.13 15.20
N LEU A 221 6.83 -3.73 15.17
CA LEU A 221 6.33 -2.61 15.97
C LEU A 221 6.58 -2.83 17.47
N VAL A 222 6.25 -4.02 17.99
CA VAL A 222 6.40 -4.31 19.42
C VAL A 222 7.87 -4.36 19.83
N LEU A 223 8.74 -4.95 19.00
CA LEU A 223 10.17 -5.05 19.30
C LEU A 223 10.85 -3.68 19.34
N ASN A 224 10.37 -2.71 18.56
CA ASN A 224 10.91 -1.35 18.51
C ASN A 224 10.02 -0.33 19.24
N ALA A 225 9.18 -0.78 20.19
CA ALA A 225 8.23 0.09 20.87
C ALA A 225 8.91 1.21 21.65
N SER A 226 10.09 0.95 22.24
CA SER A 226 10.89 1.95 22.95
C SER A 226 11.37 3.08 22.03
N ASP A 227 11.87 2.73 20.84
CA ASP A 227 12.39 3.68 19.85
C ASP A 227 11.24 4.50 19.23
N LEU A 228 10.03 3.93 19.23
CA LEU A 228 8.78 4.59 18.82
C LEU A 228 8.13 5.41 19.93
N HIS A 229 8.77 5.55 21.10
CA HIS A 229 8.22 6.25 22.27
C HIS A 229 6.81 5.79 22.67
N ALA A 230 6.54 4.49 22.51
CA ALA A 230 5.21 3.91 22.69
C ALA A 230 5.25 2.60 23.48
N THR A 231 4.10 2.20 24.00
CA THR A 231 3.91 0.87 24.58
C THR A 231 3.32 -0.09 23.56
N TRP A 232 3.51 -1.40 23.74
CA TRP A 232 2.88 -2.42 22.90
C TRP A 232 1.34 -2.28 22.86
N ARG A 233 0.71 -1.82 23.95
CA ARG A 233 -0.74 -1.53 24.01
C ARG A 233 -1.15 -0.35 23.14
N GLN A 234 -0.28 0.64 22.99
CA GLN A 234 -0.53 1.79 22.11
C GLN A 234 -0.30 1.45 20.63
N LEU A 235 0.60 0.52 20.33
CA LEU A 235 0.90 0.10 18.96
C LEU A 235 -0.11 -0.94 18.43
N LEU A 236 -0.42 -1.95 19.25
CA LEU A 236 -1.29 -3.06 18.83
C LEU A 236 -2.75 -2.92 19.28
N GLY A 237 -3.01 -2.19 20.35
CA GLY A 237 -4.36 -2.06 20.91
C GLY A 237 -5.21 -1.00 20.20
N VAL A 238 -6.49 -0.95 20.58
CA VAL A 238 -7.42 0.10 20.17
C VAL A 238 -7.93 0.78 21.44
N GLN A 239 -7.61 2.06 21.60
CA GLN A 239 -8.02 2.89 22.73
C GLN A 239 -9.17 3.82 22.33
N GLN A 240 -9.80 4.49 23.30
CA GLN A 240 -10.96 5.35 23.01
C GLN A 240 -10.63 6.50 22.06
N GLU A 241 -9.40 7.01 22.11
CA GLU A 241 -8.88 8.08 21.27
C GLU A 241 -8.87 7.70 19.77
N ALA A 242 -8.80 6.41 19.45
CA ALA A 242 -8.92 5.91 18.08
C ALA A 242 -10.29 6.24 17.45
N PHE A 243 -11.33 6.39 18.27
CA PHE A 243 -12.70 6.70 17.84
C PHE A 243 -13.04 8.20 17.90
N ARG A 244 -12.10 9.03 18.36
CA ARG A 244 -12.29 10.50 18.46
C ARG A 244 -11.79 11.20 17.20
N GLN A 245 -12.31 12.40 16.93
CA GLN A 245 -11.85 13.31 15.87
C GLN A 245 -11.86 12.72 14.44
N TRP A 246 -12.71 11.74 14.16
CA TRP A 246 -12.84 11.16 12.82
C TRP A 246 -13.15 12.21 11.75
N LYS A 247 -13.96 13.23 12.07
CA LYS A 247 -14.26 14.32 11.13
C LYS A 247 -12.99 15.00 10.60
N ASN A 248 -12.03 15.30 11.46
CA ASN A 248 -10.78 15.96 11.07
C ASN A 248 -9.90 15.03 10.25
N TYR A 249 -9.82 13.76 10.64
CA TYR A 249 -9.06 12.76 9.89
C TYR A 249 -9.65 12.54 8.49
N MET A 250 -10.97 12.36 8.41
CA MET A 250 -11.69 12.12 7.14
C MET A 250 -11.71 13.35 6.24
N ALA A 251 -11.60 14.57 6.79
CA ALA A 251 -11.47 15.79 5.99
C ALA A 251 -10.17 15.82 5.15
N VAL A 252 -9.14 15.08 5.57
CA VAL A 252 -7.91 14.89 4.78
C VAL A 252 -7.98 13.59 3.97
N ALA A 253 -8.47 12.50 4.58
CA ALA A 253 -8.51 11.19 3.95
C ALA A 253 -9.43 11.15 2.73
N ILE A 254 -10.62 11.75 2.77
CA ILE A 254 -11.57 11.69 1.64
C ILE A 254 -11.00 12.40 0.39
N PRO A 255 -10.51 13.65 0.46
CA PRO A 255 -9.87 14.28 -0.70
C PRO A 255 -8.66 13.48 -1.23
N ALA A 256 -7.83 12.94 -0.33
CA ALA A 256 -6.69 12.12 -0.72
C ALA A 256 -7.13 10.82 -1.44
N THR A 257 -8.17 10.15 -0.94
CA THR A 257 -8.81 9.03 -1.61
C THR A 257 -9.33 9.42 -2.99
N VAL A 258 -10.06 10.53 -3.10
CA VAL A 258 -10.58 10.98 -4.41
C VAL A 258 -9.44 11.24 -5.39
N GLN A 259 -8.35 11.88 -4.95
CA GLN A 259 -7.17 12.12 -5.78
C GLN A 259 -6.54 10.81 -6.28
N VAL A 260 -6.21 9.89 -5.37
CA VAL A 260 -5.57 8.60 -5.70
C VAL A 260 -6.49 7.74 -6.57
N CYS A 261 -7.79 7.67 -6.26
CA CYS A 261 -8.78 6.98 -7.08
C CYS A 261 -8.89 7.59 -8.48
N SER A 262 -8.94 8.92 -8.59
CA SER A 262 -9.07 9.58 -9.90
C SER A 262 -7.89 9.25 -10.81
N GLU A 263 -6.67 9.20 -10.25
CA GLU A 263 -5.47 8.84 -10.99
C GLU A 263 -5.45 7.37 -11.42
N LEU A 264 -5.68 6.43 -10.48
CA LEU A 264 -5.56 5.01 -10.79
C LEU A 264 -6.76 4.49 -11.59
N TRP A 265 -7.98 4.95 -11.31
CA TRP A 265 -9.15 4.56 -12.09
C TRP A 265 -9.11 5.12 -13.51
N PHE A 266 -8.45 6.25 -13.74
CA PHE A 266 -8.25 6.76 -15.10
C PHE A 266 -7.53 5.73 -15.98
N TRP A 267 -6.49 5.07 -15.46
CA TRP A 267 -5.76 4.03 -16.18
C TRP A 267 -6.61 2.77 -16.42
N GLU A 268 -7.42 2.35 -15.44
CA GLU A 268 -8.35 1.23 -15.59
C GLU A 268 -9.42 1.52 -16.66
N VAL A 269 -9.95 2.75 -16.69
CA VAL A 269 -10.89 3.20 -17.73
C VAL A 269 -10.21 3.22 -19.10
N CYS A 270 -8.96 3.69 -19.19
CA CYS A 270 -8.20 3.65 -20.44
C CYS A 270 -8.02 2.22 -20.94
N ALA A 271 -7.68 1.28 -20.05
CA ALA A 271 -7.55 -0.13 -20.41
C ALA A 271 -8.87 -0.70 -20.95
N LEU A 272 -10.01 -0.39 -20.30
CA LEU A 272 -11.33 -0.78 -20.78
C LEU A 272 -11.65 -0.20 -22.16
N VAL A 273 -11.35 1.09 -22.38
CA VAL A 273 -11.56 1.77 -23.66
C VAL A 273 -10.71 1.14 -24.77
N VAL A 274 -9.43 0.89 -24.50
CA VAL A 274 -8.52 0.24 -25.45
C VAL A 274 -8.97 -1.21 -25.74
N GLY A 275 -9.64 -1.87 -24.79
CA GLY A 275 -10.27 -3.17 -24.99
C GLY A 275 -11.24 -3.21 -26.19
N TYR A 276 -11.95 -2.11 -26.46
CA TYR A 276 -12.85 -2.02 -27.63
C TYR A 276 -12.11 -1.91 -28.96
N LEU A 277 -10.83 -1.53 -28.97
CA LEU A 277 -9.99 -1.47 -30.17
C LEU A 277 -9.48 -2.86 -30.59
N GLY A 278 -9.69 -3.87 -29.75
CA GLY A 278 -9.38 -5.27 -30.01
C GLY A 278 -8.20 -5.82 -29.19
N PRO A 279 -8.00 -7.15 -29.21
CA PRO A 279 -7.08 -7.82 -28.29
C PRO A 279 -5.61 -7.39 -28.42
N THR A 280 -5.15 -7.08 -29.63
CA THR A 280 -3.77 -6.65 -29.87
C THR A 280 -3.48 -5.28 -29.27
N ALA A 281 -4.42 -4.33 -29.41
CA ALA A 281 -4.29 -3.01 -28.83
C ALA A 281 -4.31 -3.07 -27.30
N LEU A 282 -5.20 -3.89 -26.73
CA LEU A 282 -5.28 -4.11 -25.28
C LEU A 282 -4.00 -4.73 -24.74
N ALA A 283 -3.47 -5.79 -25.37
CA ALA A 283 -2.22 -6.41 -24.97
C ALA A 283 -1.04 -5.43 -25.01
N ALA A 284 -0.96 -4.60 -26.06
CA ALA A 284 0.06 -3.55 -26.17
C ALA A 284 -0.06 -2.50 -25.05
N HIS A 285 -1.29 -2.07 -24.74
CA HIS A 285 -1.55 -1.14 -23.64
C HIS A 285 -1.16 -1.72 -22.28
N VAL A 286 -1.58 -2.96 -21.97
CA VAL A 286 -1.20 -3.64 -20.72
C VAL A 286 0.31 -3.79 -20.60
N ALA A 287 1.01 -4.17 -21.68
CA ALA A 287 2.46 -4.25 -21.67
C ALA A 287 3.12 -2.88 -21.43
N ALA A 288 2.62 -1.82 -22.06
CA ALA A 288 3.10 -0.46 -21.85
C ALA A 288 2.85 0.02 -20.41
N MET A 289 1.67 -0.25 -19.85
CA MET A 289 1.32 0.12 -18.48
C MET A 289 2.17 -0.63 -17.46
N ASN A 290 2.46 -1.91 -17.68
CA ASN A 290 3.39 -2.65 -16.82
C ASN A 290 4.79 -2.00 -16.79
N LEU A 291 5.29 -1.56 -17.95
CA LEU A 291 6.56 -0.84 -18.02
C LEU A 291 6.49 0.52 -17.30
N VAL A 292 5.40 1.27 -17.49
CA VAL A 292 5.17 2.53 -16.77
C VAL A 292 5.15 2.30 -15.27
N THR A 293 4.42 1.31 -14.76
CA THR A 293 4.35 1.00 -13.34
C THR A 293 5.73 0.68 -12.76
N VAL A 294 6.54 -0.14 -13.43
CA VAL A 294 7.91 -0.46 -12.99
C VAL A 294 8.79 0.79 -12.92
N LEU A 295 8.68 1.69 -13.88
CA LEU A 295 9.46 2.93 -13.93
C LEU A 295 8.94 3.99 -12.94
N ALA A 296 7.64 3.98 -12.65
CA ALA A 296 6.98 4.96 -11.79
C ALA A 296 7.12 4.63 -10.30
N MET A 297 7.25 3.36 -9.91
CA MET A 297 7.37 2.97 -8.50
C MET A 297 8.52 3.67 -7.78
N PRO A 298 9.78 3.67 -8.27
CA PRO A 298 10.88 4.38 -7.61
C PRO A 298 10.61 5.86 -7.40
N THR A 299 9.97 6.53 -8.36
CA THR A 299 9.61 7.94 -8.26
C THR A 299 8.47 8.18 -7.28
N MET A 300 7.50 7.27 -7.21
CA MET A 300 6.38 7.36 -6.28
C MET A 300 6.86 7.17 -4.84
N SER A 301 7.68 6.15 -4.58
CA SER A 301 8.28 5.93 -3.25
C SER A 301 9.17 7.11 -2.84
N LEU A 302 9.85 7.76 -3.80
CA LEU A 302 10.64 8.97 -3.53
C LEU A 302 9.74 10.13 -3.11
N GLY A 303 8.60 10.31 -3.78
CA GLY A 303 7.59 11.31 -3.43
C GLY A 303 7.07 11.11 -2.00
N ILE A 304 6.78 9.86 -1.60
CA ILE A 304 6.33 9.53 -0.24
C ILE A 304 7.43 9.81 0.80
N ALA A 305 8.67 9.41 0.51
CA ALA A 305 9.81 9.68 1.40
C ALA A 305 10.08 11.18 1.55
N ALA A 306 10.02 11.95 0.46
CA ALA A 306 10.14 13.40 0.50
C ALA A 306 8.98 14.05 1.28
N ALA A 307 7.75 13.61 1.05
CA ALA A 307 6.58 14.08 1.81
C ALA A 307 6.70 13.80 3.31
N THR A 308 7.31 12.67 3.68
CA THR A 308 7.62 12.33 5.08
C THR A 308 8.59 13.36 5.69
N VAL A 309 9.70 13.66 5.02
CA VAL A 309 10.69 14.65 5.51
C VAL A 309 10.08 16.04 5.59
N VAL A 310 9.30 16.44 4.58
CA VAL A 310 8.58 17.73 4.58
C VAL A 310 7.57 17.80 5.72
N GLY A 311 6.77 16.75 5.94
CA GLY A 311 5.79 16.69 7.02
C GLY A 311 6.45 16.80 8.40
N ASN A 312 7.56 16.07 8.61
CA ASN A 312 8.35 16.18 9.84
C ASN A 312 8.95 17.58 10.03
N ALA A 313 9.50 18.18 8.96
CA ALA A 313 10.04 19.54 9.02
C ALA A 313 8.95 20.60 9.32
N ILE A 314 7.74 20.43 8.77
CA ILE A 314 6.59 21.28 9.09
C ILE A 314 6.21 21.14 10.58
N GLY A 315 6.12 19.91 11.08
CA GLY A 315 5.82 19.64 12.49
C GLY A 315 6.85 20.22 13.46
N ALA A 316 8.13 20.20 13.06
CA ALA A 316 9.25 20.76 13.82
C ALA A 316 9.41 22.29 13.68
N GLU A 317 8.50 22.97 12.96
CA GLU A 317 8.56 24.40 12.67
C GLU A 317 9.85 24.83 11.92
N LEU A 318 10.29 24.00 10.97
CA LEU A 318 11.48 24.23 10.13
C LEU A 318 11.10 24.55 8.66
N PRO A 319 10.52 25.75 8.37
CA PRO A 319 9.97 26.07 7.05
C PRO A 319 11.01 26.15 5.93
N LYS A 320 12.29 26.44 6.26
CA LYS A 320 13.37 26.44 5.28
C LYS A 320 13.74 25.02 4.82
N LYS A 321 13.66 24.04 5.72
CA LYS A 321 13.93 22.63 5.42
C LYS A 321 12.77 21.99 4.64
N ALA A 322 11.54 22.43 4.94
CA ALA A 322 10.35 21.99 4.24
C ALA A 322 10.22 22.49 2.79
N LYS A 323 10.94 23.57 2.42
CA LYS A 323 10.89 24.22 1.11
C LYS A 323 12.00 23.71 0.18
#